data_AF-A0A914MLR7-F1
#
_entry.id   AF-A0A914MLR7-F1
#
_cell.length_a   1.000
_cell.length_b   1.000
_cell.length_c   1.000
_cell.angle_alpha   90.00
_cell.angle_beta   90.00
_cell.angle_gamma   90.00
#
_symmetry.space_group_name_H-M   'P 1'
#
loop_
_entity.id
_entity.type
_entity.pdbx_description
1 polymer ?
#
loop_
_entity_poly.entity_id
_entity_poly.type
_entity_poly.pdbx_seq_one_letter_code
_entity_poly.pdbx_strand_id
1 'polypeptide(L)'
;MDKLAALESKIDNSNTKFSSFSDEILQIKNALTTIESKIQTIETAIETNLKNNENAASEQERRRSIVLIGLPESKSTTHSIRVAEDKAATEGVLNWLGVEAPFVSYRMGKFDPTNRGLRLVKVIFAASQFQRISLAEW
;
A
#
# COMPACT_ATOMS: atom_id res chain seq x y z
N MET A 1 38.84 -60.66 18.75
CA MET A 1 39.32 -59.65 17.80
C MET A 1 38.16 -58.84 17.20
N ASP A 2 37.02 -59.47 16.85
CA ASP A 2 35.89 -58.82 16.14
C ASP A 2 35.24 -57.60 16.79
N LYS A 3 35.19 -57.51 18.13
CA LYS A 3 34.59 -56.36 18.84
C LYS A 3 35.40 -55.07 18.69
N LEU A 4 36.73 -55.18 18.54
CA LEU A 4 37.61 -54.03 18.38
C LEU A 4 37.43 -53.39 17.00
N ALA A 5 37.41 -54.21 15.95
CA ALA A 5 37.17 -53.76 14.58
C ALA A 5 35.78 -53.11 14.39
N ALA A 6 34.75 -53.64 15.07
CA ALA A 6 33.41 -53.05 15.07
C ALA A 6 33.35 -51.67 15.78
N LEU A 7 34.22 -51.45 16.77
CA LEU A 7 34.36 -50.17 17.47
C LEU A 7 35.07 -49.13 16.60
N GLU A 8 36.17 -49.52 15.94
CA GLU A 8 36.91 -48.65 15.02
C GLU A 8 36.03 -48.18 13.85
N SER A 9 35.29 -49.10 13.22
CA SER A 9 34.34 -48.76 12.15
C SER A 9 33.25 -47.79 12.61
N LYS A 10 32.77 -47.89 13.86
CA LYS A 10 31.80 -46.93 14.42
C LYS A 10 32.40 -45.56 14.68
N ILE A 11 33.66 -45.49 15.10
CA ILE A 11 34.39 -44.25 15.32
C ILE A 11 34.58 -43.54 13.98
N ASP A 12 35.02 -44.26 12.95
CA ASP A 12 35.21 -43.70 11.61
C ASP A 12 33.90 -43.16 11.03
N ASN A 13 32.81 -43.92 11.15
CA ASN A 13 31.49 -43.47 10.70
C ASN A 13 30.92 -42.29 11.50
N SER A 14 31.37 -42.11 12.75
CA SER A 14 30.98 -40.95 13.55
C SER A 14 31.79 -39.72 13.15
N ASN A 15 33.08 -39.88 12.87
CA ASN A 15 33.96 -38.81 12.41
C ASN A 15 33.54 -38.27 11.04
N THR A 16 33.13 -39.14 10.10
CA THR A 16 32.63 -38.71 8.79
C THR A 16 31.33 -37.92 8.89
N LYS A 17 30.41 -38.33 9.78
CA LYS A 17 29.19 -37.55 10.07
C LYS A 17 29.51 -36.21 10.72
N PHE A 18 30.49 -36.18 11.61
CA PHE A 18 30.88 -34.94 12.29
C PHE A 18 31.47 -33.93 11.30
N SER A 19 32.26 -34.38 10.32
CA SER A 19 32.77 -33.49 9.26
C SER A 19 31.65 -32.97 8.38
N SER A 20 30.70 -33.82 7.96
CA SER A 20 29.58 -33.36 7.13
C SER A 20 28.70 -32.34 7.85
N PHE A 21 28.42 -32.55 9.15
CA PHE A 21 27.67 -31.58 9.95
C PHE A 21 28.44 -30.26 10.13
N SER A 22 29.76 -30.31 10.26
CA SER A 22 30.59 -29.11 10.32
C SER A 22 30.48 -28.28 9.04
N ASP A 23 30.47 -28.93 7.87
CA ASP A 23 30.31 -28.26 6.58
C ASP A 23 28.91 -27.67 6.41
N GLU A 24 27.86 -28.38 6.82
CA GLU A 24 26.48 -27.87 6.82
C GLU A 24 26.32 -26.64 7.73
N ILE A 25 26.91 -26.65 8.93
CA ILE A 25 26.90 -25.50 9.84
C ILE A 25 27.59 -24.30 9.19
N LEU A 26 28.69 -24.52 8.47
CA LEU A 26 29.40 -23.45 7.77
C LEU A 26 28.55 -22.86 6.64
N GLN A 27 27.88 -23.70 5.86
CA GLN A 27 26.96 -23.26 4.80
C GLN A 27 25.78 -22.48 5.37
N ILE A 28 25.17 -22.95 6.46
CA ILE A 28 24.06 -22.25 7.13
C ILE A 28 24.50 -20.88 7.62
N LYS A 29 25.68 -20.76 8.25
CA LYS A 29 26.21 -19.46 8.71
C LYS A 29 26.38 -18.48 7.55
N ASN A 30 26.92 -18.92 6.42
CA ASN A 30 27.12 -18.07 5.24
C ASN A 30 25.79 -17.63 4.61
N ALA A 31 24.79 -18.53 4.59
CA ALA A 31 23.45 -18.19 4.14
C ALA A 31 22.80 -17.15 5.08
N LEU A 32 23.00 -17.29 6.39
CA LEU A 32 22.47 -16.38 7.40
C LEU A 32 23.04 -14.96 7.23
N THR A 33 24.35 -14.82 7.08
CA THR A 33 24.99 -13.51 6.84
C THR A 33 24.51 -12.87 5.53
N THR A 34 24.29 -13.69 4.50
CA THR A 34 23.73 -13.22 3.22
C THR A 34 22.29 -12.73 3.37
N ILE A 35 21.48 -13.41 4.18
CA ILE A 35 20.09 -12.99 4.45
C ILE A 35 20.08 -11.69 5.28
N GLU A 36 20.93 -11.58 6.31
CA GLU A 36 21.04 -10.38 7.14
C GLU A 36 21.38 -9.14 6.30
N SER A 37 22.37 -9.23 5.42
CA SER A 37 22.73 -8.13 4.50
C SER A 37 21.60 -7.73 3.54
N LYS A 38 20.82 -8.71 3.04
CA LYS A 38 19.64 -8.44 2.20
C LYS A 38 18.54 -7.74 2.99
N ILE A 39 18.27 -8.17 4.22
CA ILE A 39 17.29 -7.53 5.10
C ILE A 39 17.66 -6.07 5.32
N GLN A 40 18.91 -5.78 5.65
CA GLN A 40 19.37 -4.41 5.88
C GLN A 40 19.25 -3.51 4.64
N THR A 41 19.46 -4.08 3.45
CA THR A 41 19.25 -3.37 2.17
C THR A 41 17.77 -3.07 1.93
N ILE A 42 16.87 -3.99 2.28
CA ILE A 42 15.43 -3.81 2.15
C ILE A 42 14.93 -2.74 3.14
N GLU A 43 15.38 -2.78 4.39
CA GLU A 43 15.01 -1.80 5.42
C GLU A 43 15.37 -0.37 5.00
N THR A 44 16.60 -0.17 4.52
CA THR A 44 17.04 1.15 4.02
C THR A 44 16.24 1.60 2.80
N ALA A 45 15.91 0.69 1.86
CA ALA A 45 15.05 1.01 0.73
C ALA A 45 13.61 1.38 1.16
N ILE A 46 13.06 0.74 2.18
CA ILE A 46 11.73 1.06 2.74
C ILE A 46 11.75 2.44 3.37
N GLU A 47 12.73 2.76 4.22
CA GLU A 47 12.84 4.08 4.85
C GLU A 47 12.97 5.21 3.83
N THR A 48 13.75 4.98 2.78
CA THR A 48 13.93 5.96 1.70
C THR A 48 12.64 6.15 0.92
N ASN A 49 11.90 5.07 0.63
CA ASN A 49 10.59 5.15 -0.02
C ASN A 49 9.55 5.84 0.86
N LEU A 50 9.51 5.59 2.17
CA LEU A 50 8.60 6.26 3.09
C LEU A 50 8.83 7.77 3.09
N LYS A 51 10.10 8.20 3.17
CA LYS A 51 10.47 9.62 3.08
C LYS A 51 10.09 10.25 1.74
N ASN A 52 10.14 9.48 0.64
CA ASN A 52 9.78 9.96 -0.69
C ASN A 52 8.26 9.92 -0.97
N ASN A 53 7.51 9.04 -0.31
CA ASN A 53 6.05 8.92 -0.46
C ASN A 53 5.28 9.99 0.33
N GLU A 54 5.87 10.49 1.42
CA GLU A 54 5.38 11.68 2.13
C GLU A 54 5.74 12.97 1.38
N ASN A 55 5.30 13.08 0.13
CA ASN A 55 5.24 14.40 -0.49
C ASN A 55 4.28 15.24 0.34
N ALA A 56 4.79 16.25 1.05
CA ALA A 56 3.98 17.13 1.91
C ALA A 56 2.74 17.68 1.17
N ALA A 57 2.87 17.90 -0.14
CA ALA A 57 1.76 18.28 -1.02
C ALA A 57 0.66 17.20 -1.14
N SER A 58 1.04 15.92 -1.26
CA SER A 58 0.11 14.78 -1.31
C SER A 58 -0.61 14.59 0.03
N GLU A 59 0.11 14.68 1.14
CA GLU A 59 -0.46 14.65 2.48
C GLU A 59 -1.44 15.81 2.72
N GLN A 60 -1.06 17.01 2.31
CA GLN A 60 -1.90 18.19 2.42
C GLN A 60 -3.17 18.06 1.57
N GLU A 61 -3.07 17.47 0.38
CA GLU A 61 -4.23 17.16 -0.46
C GLU A 61 -5.13 16.10 0.21
N ARG A 62 -4.55 15.03 0.76
CA ARG A 62 -5.33 13.99 1.46
C ARG A 62 -6.15 14.58 2.60
N ARG A 63 -5.52 15.42 3.43
CA ARG A 63 -6.14 16.08 4.61
C ARG A 63 -7.26 17.08 4.26
N ARG A 64 -7.38 17.50 3.00
CA ARG A 64 -8.44 18.40 2.54
C ARG A 64 -9.37 17.74 1.53
N SER A 65 -9.35 16.41 1.43
CA SER A 65 -10.17 15.69 0.45
C SER A 65 -11.07 14.65 1.09
N ILE A 66 -12.23 14.44 0.48
CA ILE A 66 -13.17 13.35 0.79
C ILE A 66 -13.44 12.53 -0.47
N VAL A 67 -13.99 11.34 -0.30
CA VAL A 67 -14.42 10.48 -1.40
C VAL A 67 -15.90 10.21 -1.27
N LEU A 68 -16.66 10.54 -2.31
CA LEU A 68 -18.08 10.24 -2.40
C LEU A 68 -18.29 8.91 -3.15
N ILE A 69 -19.17 8.08 -2.61
CA ILE A 69 -19.53 6.76 -3.16
C ILE A 69 -20.99 6.82 -3.61
N GLY A 70 -21.29 6.20 -4.75
CA GLY A 70 -22.68 6.04 -5.21
C GLY A 70 -23.27 7.24 -5.95
N LEU A 71 -22.47 8.27 -6.28
CA LEU A 71 -22.94 9.34 -7.15
C LEU A 71 -23.21 8.80 -8.56
N PRO A 72 -24.41 9.01 -9.14
CA PRO A 72 -24.74 8.54 -10.48
C PRO A 72 -23.76 9.07 -11.53
N GLU A 73 -23.39 8.25 -12.51
CA GLU A 73 -22.55 8.71 -13.61
C GLU A 73 -23.38 9.42 -14.68
N SER A 74 -22.81 10.52 -15.21
CA SER A 74 -23.38 11.21 -16.36
C SER A 74 -23.38 10.31 -17.60
N LYS A 75 -24.50 10.32 -18.34
CA LYS A 75 -24.62 9.64 -19.65
C LYS A 75 -24.18 10.53 -20.82
N SER A 76 -23.77 11.77 -20.55
CA SER A 76 -23.39 12.71 -21.60
C SER A 76 -22.11 12.26 -22.29
N THR A 77 -22.05 12.40 -23.62
CA THR A 77 -20.85 12.13 -24.42
C THR A 77 -19.81 13.24 -24.29
N THR A 78 -20.24 14.47 -23.97
CA THR A 78 -19.39 15.65 -23.85
C THR A 78 -18.73 15.75 -22.48
N HIS A 79 -17.39 15.85 -22.44
CA HIS A 79 -16.62 15.93 -21.19
C HIS A 79 -17.01 17.11 -20.29
N SER A 80 -17.21 18.31 -20.84
CA SER A 80 -17.56 19.50 -20.06
C SER A 80 -18.89 19.35 -19.33
N ILE A 81 -19.89 18.74 -19.99
CA ILE A 81 -21.20 18.46 -19.41
C ILE A 81 -21.07 17.46 -18.27
N ARG A 82 -20.31 16.37 -18.46
CA ARG A 82 -20.07 15.38 -17.40
C ARG A 82 -19.46 16.01 -16.14
N VAL A 83 -18.46 16.88 -16.32
CA VAL A 83 -17.81 17.58 -15.19
C VAL A 83 -18.78 18.53 -14.50
N ALA A 84 -19.62 19.25 -15.24
CA ALA A 84 -20.63 20.14 -14.67
C ALA A 84 -21.70 19.37 -13.87
N GLU A 85 -22.16 18.23 -14.40
CA GLU A 85 -23.12 17.35 -13.72
C GLU A 85 -22.51 16.72 -12.46
N ASP A 86 -21.26 16.23 -12.53
CA ASP A 86 -20.55 15.71 -11.35
C ASP A 86 -20.38 16.79 -10.27
N LYS A 87 -20.05 18.03 -10.69
CA LYS A 87 -19.94 19.18 -9.78
C LYS A 87 -21.28 19.49 -9.12
N ALA A 88 -22.37 19.57 -9.89
CA ALA A 88 -23.70 19.86 -9.37
C ALA A 88 -24.20 18.78 -8.40
N ALA A 89 -23.95 17.50 -8.71
CA ALA A 89 -24.29 16.40 -7.84
C ALA A 89 -23.48 16.42 -6.53
N THR A 90 -22.18 16.72 -6.62
CA THR A 90 -21.31 16.90 -5.44
C THR A 90 -21.77 18.06 -4.58
N GLU A 91 -22.12 19.20 -5.19
CA GLU A 91 -22.64 20.38 -4.51
C GLU A 91 -23.95 20.08 -3.79
N GLY A 92 -24.85 19.31 -4.40
CA GLY A 92 -26.08 18.84 -3.74
C GLY A 92 -25.81 18.03 -2.46
N VAL A 93 -24.81 17.14 -2.47
CA VAL A 93 -24.40 16.36 -1.29
C VAL A 93 -23.81 17.28 -0.21
N LEU A 94 -22.91 18.20 -0.58
CA LEU A 94 -22.29 19.12 0.37
C LEU A 94 -23.30 20.09 0.99
N ASN A 95 -24.25 20.58 0.21
CA ASN A 95 -25.33 21.44 0.69
C ASN A 95 -26.23 20.69 1.69
N TRP A 96 -26.52 19.40 1.44
CA TRP A 96 -27.25 18.56 2.40
C TRP A 96 -26.48 18.38 3.72
N LEU A 97 -25.15 18.30 3.65
CA LEU A 97 -24.27 18.27 4.82
C LEU A 97 -24.08 19.65 5.50
N GLY A 98 -24.60 20.73 4.92
CA GLY A 98 -24.39 22.10 5.41
C GLY A 98 -22.97 22.62 5.20
N VAL A 99 -22.23 22.05 4.24
CA VAL A 99 -20.84 22.42 3.93
C VAL A 99 -20.83 23.35 2.72
N GLU A 100 -20.68 24.64 2.96
CA GLU A 100 -20.49 25.65 1.91
C GLU A 100 -19.00 25.94 1.75
N ALA A 101 -18.38 25.41 0.69
CA ALA A 101 -16.95 25.54 0.47
C ALA A 101 -16.59 25.51 -1.02
N PRO A 102 -15.54 26.24 -1.45
CA PRO A 102 -14.96 26.04 -2.76
C PRO A 102 -14.26 24.67 -2.82
N PHE A 103 -14.60 23.88 -3.85
CA PHE A 103 -14.04 22.55 -4.07
C PHE A 103 -13.77 22.26 -5.54
N VAL A 104 -12.92 21.25 -5.76
CA VAL A 104 -12.71 20.60 -7.06
C VAL A 104 -13.12 19.14 -6.93
N SER A 105 -13.88 18.62 -7.88
CA SER A 105 -14.34 17.22 -7.89
C SER A 105 -13.97 16.51 -9.18
N TYR A 106 -13.58 15.24 -9.09
CA TYR A 106 -13.35 14.40 -10.25
C TYR A 106 -13.56 12.91 -9.94
N ARG A 107 -13.96 12.16 -10.97
CA ARG A 107 -14.12 10.69 -10.90
C ARG A 107 -12.76 10.01 -10.86
N MET A 108 -12.61 9.04 -9.97
CA MET A 108 -11.41 8.21 -9.85
C MET A 108 -11.48 7.00 -10.78
N GLY A 109 -10.35 6.67 -11.40
CA GLY A 109 -10.23 5.51 -12.28
C GLY A 109 -10.74 5.73 -13.71
N LYS A 110 -10.58 4.70 -14.53
CA LYS A 110 -11.04 4.70 -15.92
C LYS A 110 -12.53 4.33 -15.97
N PHE A 111 -13.28 4.99 -16.85
CA PHE A 111 -14.64 4.60 -17.15
C PHE A 111 -14.62 3.21 -17.79
N ASP A 112 -15.37 2.28 -17.22
CA ASP A 112 -15.55 0.94 -17.76
C ASP A 112 -17.04 0.69 -18.00
N PRO A 113 -17.50 0.62 -19.26
CA PRO A 113 -18.90 0.40 -19.58
C PRO A 113 -19.39 -1.01 -19.23
N THR A 114 -18.48 -1.97 -19.00
CA THR A 114 -18.82 -3.35 -18.63
C THR A 114 -18.93 -3.51 -17.12
N ASN A 115 -18.27 -2.64 -16.36
CA ASN A 115 -18.33 -2.63 -14.91
C ASN A 115 -19.62 -1.91 -14.45
N ARG A 116 -20.45 -2.60 -13.68
CA ARG A 116 -21.70 -2.03 -13.14
C ARG A 116 -21.46 -1.05 -11.99
N GLY A 117 -20.22 -0.93 -11.52
CA GLY A 117 -19.85 -0.04 -10.43
C GLY A 117 -19.79 1.43 -10.85
N LEU A 118 -20.45 2.30 -10.08
CA LEU A 118 -20.28 3.75 -10.20
C LEU A 118 -18.89 4.14 -9.70
N ARG A 119 -18.15 4.95 -10.47
CA ARG A 119 -16.83 5.43 -10.03
C ARG A 119 -16.93 6.35 -8.83
N LEU A 120 -15.95 6.21 -7.94
CA LEU A 120 -15.76 7.10 -6.80
C LEU A 120 -15.50 8.53 -7.28
N VAL A 121 -15.99 9.53 -6.53
CA VAL A 121 -15.68 10.94 -6.78
C VAL A 121 -14.77 11.44 -5.69
N LYS A 122 -13.56 11.87 -6.05
CA LYS A 122 -12.70 12.60 -5.11
C LYS A 122 -13.10 14.06 -5.13
N VAL A 123 -13.33 14.61 -3.94
CA VAL A 123 -13.65 16.02 -3.72
C VAL A 123 -12.51 16.62 -2.91
N ILE A 124 -11.94 17.72 -3.39
CA ILE A 124 -10.81 18.39 -2.76
C ILE A 124 -11.24 19.81 -2.40
N PHE A 125 -11.22 20.12 -1.11
CA PHE A 125 -11.54 21.44 -0.58
C PHE A 125 -10.33 22.38 -0.61
N ALA A 126 -10.59 23.68 -0.51
CA ALA A 126 -9.52 24.67 -0.31
C ALA A 126 -8.79 24.50 1.04
N ALA A 127 -9.47 24.02 2.08
CA ALA A 127 -8.92 23.85 3.42
C ALA A 127 -9.37 22.54 4.09
N SER A 128 -8.54 21.99 4.99
CA SER A 128 -8.83 20.75 5.74
C SER A 128 -9.99 20.88 6.72
N GLN A 129 -10.33 22.09 7.15
CA GLN A 129 -11.49 22.33 8.00
C GLN A 129 -12.78 21.82 7.36
N PHE A 130 -12.97 22.01 6.05
CA PHE A 130 -14.17 21.56 5.35
C PHE A 130 -14.26 20.05 5.24
N GLN A 131 -13.12 19.36 5.15
CA GLN A 131 -13.07 17.89 5.20
C GLN A 131 -13.52 17.39 6.57
N ARG A 132 -13.01 17.98 7.67
CA ARG A 132 -13.42 17.64 9.04
C ARG A 132 -14.91 17.87 9.27
N ILE A 133 -15.44 19.03 8.87
CA ILE A 133 -16.87 19.34 8.95
C ILE A 133 -17.69 18.31 8.15
N SER A 134 -17.27 17.99 6.92
CA SER A 134 -17.96 17.01 6.07
C SER A 134 -18.01 15.60 6.66
N LEU A 135 -17.00 15.22 7.45
CA LEU A 135 -16.93 13.93 8.13
C LEU A 135 -17.52 13.95 9.54
N ALA A 136 -18.08 15.08 9.98
CA ALA A 136 -18.51 15.31 11.36
C ALA A 136 -17.42 14.99 12.41
N GLU A 137 -16.15 15.21 12.04
CA GLU A 137 -15.02 15.14 12.94
C GLU A 137 -14.82 16.54 13.56
N TRP A 138 -15.26 16.71 14.81
CA TRP A 138 -15.15 17.97 15.57
C TRP A 138 -13.89 17.99 16.42
#